data_AF-A0A2S9EZS2-F1
#
_entry.id   AF-A0A2S9EZS2-F1
#
_cell.length_a   1.000
_cell.length_b   1.000
_cell.length_c   1.000
_cell.angle_alpha   90.00
_cell.angle_beta   90.00
_cell.angle_gamma   90.00
#
_symmetry.space_group_name_H-M   'P 1'
#
loop_
_entity.id
_entity.type
_entity.pdbx_description
1 polymer ?
#
loop_
_entity_poly.entity_id
_entity_poly.type
_entity_poly.pdbx_seq_one_letter_code
_entity_poly.pdbx_strand_id
1 'polypeptide(L)'
;MKLCSVPPVAASLIATTEPILHIAPVSSAWKTDAPSNLVFLSPTLTKQALLLQIALLRPSTMIIGDQAIDADIIEQWRTSHPFGDLCLLRRGTSLDKVRLDLCASRHIRVVNTPGVNAPHVAAYIVHWLTLSDGSIPAEVCVLGYGNVGKALVKLLLERDPTVQIKVLARPDQAMDCDARVSFVADWSQALADADAVAICVSLNDESAHRINRSLIQCLRKHARLVCVSKPDVFSDDALQVMAAADGIQLILDYGPATLEAFRLRTQMLGCSSDAWRRPATLTSQAATTEACNSDLDYAVSVQLSLMALRGLVRRKLAHSLTIPTEPACADAPRVSIIGSGINGLFQAVMLRLANYQVTVYGVTQTMTATPPYREHLFPENQRLSVECSRAGVELFEKLGADNPSLELSAGPCRVDISHLEALLQRSGVQFLPQCPSSTQVAELSRDHIVVAIAQEEDEVSIVYRGAYHRIVAGVTRVGDATRGLVWASLIQELTLAN
;
A
#
# COMPACT_ATOMS: atom_id res chain seq x y z
N MET A 1 -21.89 -3.60 -7.92
CA MET A 1 -21.35 -2.51 -7.08
C MET A 1 -19.82 -2.57 -7.22
N LYS A 2 -19.18 -1.60 -7.89
CA LYS A 2 -17.71 -1.59 -8.02
C LYS A 2 -17.15 -1.34 -6.61
N LEU A 3 -16.44 -2.31 -6.04
CA LEU A 3 -15.67 -2.09 -4.81
C LEU A 3 -14.72 -0.93 -5.10
N CYS A 4 -14.77 0.12 -4.27
CA CYS A 4 -13.82 1.22 -4.36
C CYS A 4 -12.41 0.63 -4.22
N SER A 5 -11.47 1.11 -5.05
CA SER A 5 -10.08 0.61 -5.06
C SER A 5 -9.36 0.84 -3.74
N VAL A 6 -9.85 1.77 -2.92
CA VAL A 6 -9.32 2.09 -1.60
C VAL A 6 -10.42 2.00 -0.54
N PRO A 7 -10.17 1.29 0.57
CA PRO A 7 -11.12 1.26 1.68
C PRO A 7 -11.42 2.70 2.16
N PRO A 8 -12.68 3.09 2.38
CA PRO A 8 -13.03 4.43 2.85
C PRO A 8 -12.28 4.89 4.11
N VAL A 9 -11.92 3.94 4.96
CA VAL A 9 -11.09 4.13 6.16
C VAL A 9 -9.67 4.57 5.82
N ALA A 10 -9.08 3.93 4.81
CA ALA A 10 -7.74 4.26 4.33
C ALA A 10 -7.74 5.68 3.76
N ALA A 11 -8.72 6.02 2.91
CA ALA A 11 -8.86 7.37 2.38
C ALA A 11 -9.00 8.43 3.50
N SER A 12 -9.79 8.13 4.53
CA SER A 12 -9.99 9.06 5.66
C SER A 12 -8.71 9.27 6.48
N LEU A 13 -7.94 8.22 6.75
CA LEU A 13 -6.63 8.34 7.40
C LEU A 13 -5.67 9.17 6.55
N ILE A 14 -5.58 8.87 5.26
CA ILE A 14 -4.68 9.58 4.34
C ILE A 14 -5.01 11.08 4.28
N ALA A 15 -6.29 11.45 4.37
CA ALA A 15 -6.73 12.84 4.36
C ALA A 15 -6.20 13.69 5.54
N THR A 16 -5.73 13.08 6.65
CA THR A 16 -5.14 13.83 7.79
C THR A 16 -3.64 14.09 7.65
N THR A 17 -3.05 13.75 6.51
CA THR A 17 -1.62 13.93 6.26
C THR A 17 -1.35 15.22 5.50
N GLU A 18 -0.14 15.76 5.70
CA GLU A 18 0.42 16.83 4.88
C GLU A 18 0.48 16.43 3.39
N PRO A 19 0.71 17.39 2.47
CA PRO A 19 0.67 17.13 1.03
C PRO A 19 1.48 15.89 0.61
N ILE A 20 0.84 15.02 -0.17
CA ILE A 20 1.44 13.81 -0.72
C ILE A 20 1.67 14.04 -2.22
N LEU A 21 2.90 13.85 -2.68
CA LEU A 21 3.25 13.96 -4.09
C LEU A 21 3.24 12.59 -4.75
N HIS A 22 2.39 12.36 -5.76
CA HIS A 22 2.31 11.08 -6.47
C HIS A 22 2.83 11.22 -7.91
N ILE A 23 3.96 10.57 -8.21
CA ILE A 23 4.63 10.57 -9.53
C ILE A 23 4.68 9.18 -10.19
N ALA A 24 4.05 8.16 -9.64
CA ALA A 24 3.94 6.84 -10.26
C ALA A 24 2.69 6.72 -11.19
N PRO A 25 2.69 5.79 -12.17
CA PRO A 25 1.48 5.37 -12.84
C PRO A 25 0.48 4.78 -11.83
N VAL A 26 -0.82 4.96 -12.06
CA VAL A 26 -1.90 4.54 -11.15
C VAL A 26 -3.15 4.13 -11.92
N SER A 27 -4.05 3.42 -11.26
CA SER A 27 -5.37 3.08 -11.78
C SER A 27 -6.24 4.31 -11.97
N SER A 28 -7.23 4.20 -12.85
CA SER A 28 -8.28 5.18 -13.04
C SER A 28 -9.11 5.41 -11.78
N ALA A 29 -9.35 4.35 -11.00
CA ALA A 29 -10.08 4.40 -9.75
C ALA A 29 -9.33 5.23 -8.69
N TRP A 30 -8.03 4.99 -8.51
CA TRP A 30 -7.24 5.76 -7.53
C TRP A 30 -7.18 7.25 -7.85
N LYS A 31 -7.07 7.64 -9.14
CA LYS A 31 -7.14 9.06 -9.51
C LYS A 31 -8.48 9.72 -9.19
N THR A 32 -9.57 8.96 -9.23
CA THR A 32 -10.92 9.46 -9.00
C THR A 32 -11.24 9.54 -7.51
N ASP A 33 -10.80 8.54 -6.74
CA ASP A 33 -11.21 8.34 -5.36
C ASP A 33 -10.16 8.84 -4.34
N ALA A 34 -8.97 9.27 -4.78
CA ALA A 34 -7.91 9.71 -3.88
C ALA A 34 -8.30 10.99 -3.09
N PRO A 35 -7.84 11.09 -1.84
CA PRO A 35 -7.97 12.31 -1.04
C PRO A 35 -7.37 13.55 -1.70
N SER A 36 -7.95 14.73 -1.41
CA SER A 36 -7.58 16.02 -2.04
C SER A 36 -6.15 16.50 -1.73
N ASN A 37 -5.54 16.02 -0.64
CA ASN A 37 -4.15 16.30 -0.29
C ASN A 37 -3.13 15.51 -1.13
N LEU A 38 -3.59 14.61 -2.01
CA LEU A 38 -2.74 13.83 -2.91
C LEU A 38 -2.63 14.53 -4.28
N VAL A 39 -1.44 15.03 -4.60
CA VAL A 39 -1.16 15.74 -5.84
C VAL A 39 -0.54 14.78 -6.85
N PHE A 40 -1.28 14.48 -7.92
CA PHE A 40 -0.79 13.65 -9.02
C PHE A 40 0.01 14.47 -10.02
N LEU A 41 1.20 13.97 -10.36
CA LEU A 41 2.04 14.50 -11.42
C LEU A 41 2.29 13.42 -12.48
N SER A 42 2.67 13.85 -13.68
CA SER A 42 3.00 12.92 -14.76
C SER A 42 4.19 12.02 -14.37
N PRO A 43 4.13 10.69 -14.60
CA PRO A 43 5.30 9.83 -14.40
C PRO A 43 6.48 10.14 -15.30
N THR A 44 6.24 10.84 -16.42
CA THR A 44 7.25 11.28 -17.39
C THR A 44 7.72 12.72 -17.16
N LEU A 45 7.40 13.31 -16.00
CA LEU A 45 7.82 14.65 -15.63
C LEU A 45 9.36 14.77 -15.66
N THR A 46 9.86 15.88 -16.17
CA THR A 46 11.31 16.14 -16.18
C THR A 46 11.84 16.36 -14.76
N LYS A 47 13.12 16.05 -14.54
CA LYS A 47 13.78 16.27 -13.24
C LYS A 47 13.66 17.72 -12.76
N GLN A 48 13.84 18.69 -13.66
CA GLN A 48 13.72 20.12 -13.33
C GLN A 48 12.31 20.48 -12.87
N ALA A 49 11.27 19.99 -13.55
CA ALA A 49 9.90 20.23 -13.14
C ALA A 49 9.59 19.53 -11.80
N LEU A 50 10.13 18.34 -11.55
CA LEU A 50 10.01 17.66 -10.26
C LEU A 50 10.63 18.47 -9.12
N LEU A 51 11.85 19.00 -9.31
CA LEU A 51 12.52 19.87 -8.32
C LEU A 51 11.67 21.09 -7.96
N LEU A 52 11.06 21.74 -8.95
CA LEU A 52 10.16 22.87 -8.74
C LEU A 52 8.90 22.47 -7.94
N GLN A 53 8.29 21.34 -8.28
CA GLN A 53 7.10 20.84 -7.57
C GLN A 53 7.43 20.48 -6.12
N ILE A 54 8.59 19.89 -5.85
CA ILE A 54 9.06 19.62 -4.48
C ILE A 54 9.22 20.93 -3.69
N ALA A 55 9.81 21.95 -4.30
CA ALA A 55 10.01 23.24 -3.65
C ALA A 55 8.70 23.94 -3.28
N LEU A 56 7.71 23.85 -4.17
CA LEU A 56 6.40 24.48 -4.01
C LEU A 56 5.51 23.72 -3.03
N LEU A 57 5.40 22.40 -3.19
CA LEU A 57 4.43 21.58 -2.45
C LEU A 57 4.95 21.11 -1.11
N ARG A 58 6.28 21.09 -0.92
CA ARG A 58 6.96 20.66 0.32
C ARG A 58 6.37 19.37 0.91
N PRO A 59 6.31 18.28 0.13
CA PRO A 59 5.57 17.10 0.52
C PRO A 59 6.21 16.40 1.74
N SER A 60 5.37 15.87 2.62
CA SER A 60 5.80 14.95 3.70
C SER A 60 5.95 13.51 3.20
N THR A 61 5.34 13.20 2.05
CA THR A 61 5.39 11.90 1.40
C THR A 61 5.50 12.04 -0.10
N MET A 62 6.40 11.27 -0.73
CA MET A 62 6.46 11.15 -2.19
C MET A 62 6.28 9.69 -2.61
N ILE A 63 5.33 9.44 -3.50
CA ILE A 63 5.04 8.13 -4.08
C ILE A 63 5.68 8.07 -5.46
N ILE A 64 6.69 7.21 -5.60
CA ILE A 64 7.57 7.18 -6.76
C ILE A 64 7.38 5.88 -7.57
N GLY A 65 7.34 6.08 -8.89
CA GLY A 65 7.46 5.06 -9.91
C GLY A 65 8.94 4.79 -10.19
N ASP A 66 9.27 4.68 -11.48
CA ASP A 66 10.62 4.37 -11.96
C ASP A 66 11.57 5.60 -11.99
N GLN A 67 11.18 6.69 -11.32
CA GLN A 67 11.97 7.92 -11.26
C GLN A 67 13.24 7.72 -10.42
N ALA A 68 14.33 8.37 -10.85
CA ALA A 68 15.56 8.44 -10.07
C ALA A 68 15.42 9.45 -8.93
N ILE A 69 15.72 9.02 -7.71
CA ILE A 69 15.78 9.85 -6.52
C ILE A 69 17.24 9.94 -6.11
N ASP A 70 17.91 10.90 -6.72
CA ASP A 70 19.33 11.17 -6.55
C ASP A 70 19.60 12.30 -5.53
N ALA A 71 20.86 12.73 -5.43
CA ALA A 71 21.28 13.76 -4.49
C ALA A 71 20.51 15.07 -4.66
N ASP A 72 20.31 15.53 -5.90
CA ASP A 72 19.65 16.80 -6.18
C ASP A 72 18.20 16.80 -5.70
N ILE A 73 17.46 15.70 -5.94
CA ILE A 73 16.07 15.57 -5.46
C ILE A 73 16.01 15.62 -3.93
N ILE A 74 16.91 14.87 -3.28
CA ILE A 74 16.96 14.76 -1.81
C ILE A 74 17.36 16.10 -1.17
N GLU A 75 18.34 16.80 -1.75
CA GLU A 75 18.82 18.09 -1.28
C GLU A 75 17.81 19.20 -1.50
N GLN A 76 17.12 19.21 -2.64
CA GLN A 76 16.04 20.15 -2.90
C GLN A 76 14.91 19.98 -1.88
N TRP A 77 14.50 18.74 -1.59
CA TRP A 77 13.48 18.49 -0.58
C TRP A 77 13.94 18.99 0.80
N ARG A 78 15.15 18.60 1.25
CA ARG A 78 15.66 19.02 2.57
C ARG A 78 15.82 20.53 2.68
N THR A 79 16.24 21.21 1.61
CA THR A 79 16.32 22.68 1.57
C THR A 79 14.95 23.33 1.69
N SER A 80 13.94 22.75 1.03
CA SER A 80 12.57 23.26 1.05
C SER A 80 11.83 22.91 2.35
N HIS A 81 12.33 21.92 3.09
CA HIS A 81 11.68 21.34 4.26
C HIS A 81 12.72 20.93 5.35
N PRO A 82 13.46 21.90 5.93
CA PRO A 82 14.66 21.63 6.73
C PRO A 82 14.42 20.76 7.97
N PHE A 83 13.26 20.92 8.62
CA PHE A 83 12.94 20.24 9.88
C PHE A 83 11.90 19.13 9.77
N GLY A 84 11.34 18.90 8.58
CA GLY A 84 10.31 17.88 8.43
C GLY A 84 10.87 16.50 8.14
N ASP A 85 9.95 15.53 8.20
CA ASP A 85 10.19 14.13 7.89
C ASP A 85 9.71 13.83 6.47
N LEU A 86 10.47 13.05 5.70
CA LEU A 86 10.02 12.53 4.40
C LEU A 86 9.85 11.03 4.47
N CYS A 87 8.73 10.57 3.91
CA CYS A 87 8.61 9.20 3.47
C CYS A 87 8.64 9.10 1.94
N LEU A 88 9.55 8.31 1.42
CA LEU A 88 9.59 7.90 0.03
C LEU A 88 8.95 6.52 -0.10
N LEU A 89 7.81 6.45 -0.78
CA LEU A 89 7.11 5.20 -1.06
C LEU A 89 7.31 4.80 -2.52
N ARG A 90 8.11 3.76 -2.75
CA ARG A 90 8.26 3.14 -4.06
C ARG A 90 7.03 2.29 -4.38
N ARG A 91 6.25 2.71 -5.38
CA ARG A 91 5.17 1.91 -5.98
C ARG A 91 5.74 0.85 -6.91
N GLY A 92 6.19 -0.25 -6.33
CA GLY A 92 6.94 -1.33 -6.98
C GLY A 92 7.96 -1.94 -6.02
N THR A 93 8.79 -2.85 -6.54
CA THR A 93 9.73 -3.61 -5.69
C THR A 93 11.15 -3.01 -5.66
N SER A 94 11.70 -2.61 -6.80
CA SER A 94 13.11 -2.20 -6.89
C SER A 94 13.39 -0.82 -6.29
N LEU A 95 14.47 -0.72 -5.51
CA LEU A 95 14.98 0.51 -4.89
C LEU A 95 16.30 1.01 -5.49
N ASP A 96 16.77 0.38 -6.56
CA ASP A 96 18.04 0.68 -7.24
C ASP A 96 18.19 2.13 -7.72
N LYS A 97 17.07 2.79 -8.02
CA LYS A 97 17.02 4.19 -8.46
C LYS A 97 16.90 5.19 -7.31
N VAL A 98 16.94 4.72 -6.06
CA VAL A 98 16.87 5.55 -4.87
C VAL A 98 18.22 5.54 -4.17
N ARG A 99 18.80 6.72 -3.90
CA ARG A 99 20.02 6.86 -3.10
C ARG A 99 19.72 6.61 -1.62
N LEU A 100 19.63 5.33 -1.24
CA LEU A 100 19.29 4.87 0.11
C LEU A 100 20.28 5.38 1.16
N ASP A 101 21.55 5.47 0.81
CA ASP A 101 22.62 6.04 1.65
C ASP A 101 22.33 7.50 2.03
N LEU A 102 21.97 8.32 1.04
CA LEU A 102 21.63 9.73 1.24
C LEU A 102 20.31 9.88 2.00
N CYS A 103 19.32 9.02 1.71
CA CYS A 103 18.06 8.99 2.44
C CYS A 103 18.28 8.70 3.93
N ALA A 104 19.06 7.65 4.25
CA ALA A 104 19.37 7.26 5.62
C ALA A 104 20.10 8.37 6.39
N SER A 105 21.12 8.99 5.78
CA SER A 105 21.88 10.10 6.40
C SER A 105 21.04 11.33 6.72
N ARG A 106 19.88 11.49 6.05
CA ARG A 106 18.96 12.61 6.22
C ARG A 106 17.65 12.22 6.88
N HIS A 107 17.60 11.05 7.53
CA HIS A 107 16.40 10.52 8.21
C HIS A 107 15.15 10.43 7.30
N ILE A 108 15.36 10.18 6.01
CA ILE A 108 14.27 9.95 5.05
C ILE A 108 13.93 8.47 5.09
N ARG A 109 12.67 8.16 5.39
CA ARG A 109 12.17 6.78 5.41
C ARG A 109 11.88 6.32 3.99
N VAL A 110 12.37 5.15 3.61
CA VAL A 110 12.08 4.54 2.30
C VAL A 110 11.29 3.26 2.50
N VAL A 111 10.19 3.11 1.76
CA VAL A 111 9.30 1.93 1.79
C VAL A 111 8.99 1.52 0.35
N ASN A 112 8.78 0.24 0.09
CA ASN A 112 8.38 -0.29 -1.22
C ASN A 112 7.19 -1.27 -1.07
N THR A 113 6.71 -1.82 -2.20
CA THR A 113 5.57 -2.76 -2.25
C THR A 113 6.00 -4.12 -2.83
N PRO A 114 6.86 -4.88 -2.12
CA PRO A 114 7.44 -6.11 -2.64
C PRO A 114 6.37 -7.19 -2.83
N GLY A 115 6.37 -7.83 -4.01
CA GLY A 115 5.51 -8.98 -4.31
C GLY A 115 4.08 -8.66 -4.74
N VAL A 116 3.62 -7.41 -4.59
CA VAL A 116 2.27 -7.00 -5.01
C VAL A 116 2.05 -7.20 -6.52
N ASN A 117 3.04 -6.84 -7.34
CA ASN A 117 2.98 -7.03 -8.78
C ASN A 117 3.38 -8.45 -9.23
N ALA A 118 3.80 -9.34 -8.32
CA ALA A 118 4.34 -10.64 -8.69
C ALA A 118 3.35 -11.55 -9.45
N PRO A 119 2.07 -11.66 -9.06
CA PRO A 119 1.08 -12.45 -9.81
C PRO A 119 0.85 -11.93 -11.24
N HIS A 120 0.88 -10.61 -11.43
CA HIS A 120 0.72 -9.97 -12.74
C HIS A 120 1.91 -10.24 -13.65
N VAL A 121 3.12 -10.10 -13.11
CA VAL A 121 4.36 -10.42 -13.83
C VAL A 121 4.44 -11.92 -14.14
N ALA A 122 4.00 -12.79 -13.24
CA ALA A 122 3.90 -14.23 -13.50
C ALA A 122 2.93 -14.55 -14.65
N ALA A 123 1.74 -13.95 -14.66
CA ALA A 123 0.77 -14.12 -15.76
C ALA A 123 1.32 -13.64 -17.10
N TYR A 124 2.08 -12.53 -17.08
CA TYR A 124 2.79 -12.02 -18.25
C TYR A 124 3.87 -13.00 -18.76
N ILE A 125 4.66 -13.59 -17.86
CA ILE A 125 5.65 -14.61 -18.23
C ILE A 125 4.96 -15.80 -18.87
N VAL A 126 3.89 -16.32 -18.27
CA VAL A 126 3.13 -17.45 -18.82
C VAL A 126 2.62 -17.11 -20.22
N HIS A 127 2.06 -15.90 -20.44
CA HIS A 127 1.62 -15.47 -21.76
C HIS A 127 2.71 -15.58 -22.83
N TRP A 128 3.94 -15.16 -22.53
CA TRP A 128 5.05 -15.27 -23.47
C TRP A 128 5.61 -16.68 -23.61
N LEU A 129 5.52 -17.51 -22.57
CA LEU A 129 5.94 -18.91 -22.63
C LEU A 129 4.93 -19.80 -23.37
N THR A 130 3.65 -19.42 -23.41
CA THR A 130 2.60 -20.15 -24.12
C THR A 130 2.97 -20.39 -25.59
N LEU A 131 2.74 -21.63 -26.03
CA LEU A 131 2.98 -22.09 -27.40
C LEU A 131 1.90 -21.57 -28.35
N SER A 132 2.14 -21.67 -29.65
CA SER A 132 1.22 -21.15 -30.68
C SER A 132 -0.17 -21.80 -30.65
N ASP A 133 -0.29 -23.00 -30.10
CA ASP A 133 -1.56 -23.73 -29.91
C ASP A 133 -2.27 -23.38 -28.59
N GLY A 134 -1.70 -22.47 -27.79
CA GLY A 134 -2.24 -22.05 -26.50
C GLY A 134 -1.80 -22.91 -25.31
N SER A 135 -1.04 -23.99 -25.54
CA SER A 135 -0.55 -24.86 -24.46
C SER A 135 0.64 -24.28 -23.70
N ILE A 136 0.82 -24.71 -22.46
CA ILE A 136 2.01 -24.42 -21.65
C ILE A 136 3.11 -25.42 -22.04
N PRO A 137 4.39 -25.00 -22.14
CA PRO A 137 5.49 -25.94 -22.36
C PRO A 137 5.52 -27.04 -21.30
N ALA A 138 5.76 -28.29 -21.70
CA ALA A 138 5.81 -29.43 -20.79
C ALA A 138 6.87 -29.27 -19.68
N GLU A 139 7.98 -28.59 -19.98
CA GLU A 139 9.03 -28.26 -19.02
C GLU A 139 9.28 -26.75 -19.00
N VAL A 140 9.29 -26.14 -17.82
CA VAL A 140 9.61 -24.73 -17.61
C VAL A 140 10.74 -24.59 -16.59
N CYS A 141 11.81 -23.90 -17.00
CA CYS A 141 12.91 -23.51 -16.12
C CYS A 141 12.62 -22.13 -15.53
N VAL A 142 12.69 -22.00 -14.20
CA VAL A 142 12.51 -20.73 -13.47
C VAL A 142 13.81 -20.37 -12.76
N LEU A 143 14.48 -19.33 -13.25
CA LEU A 143 15.65 -18.77 -12.60
C LEU A 143 15.21 -17.75 -11.54
N GLY A 144 15.39 -18.10 -10.27
CA GLY A 144 15.08 -17.24 -9.14
C GLY A 144 13.72 -17.53 -8.51
N TYR A 145 13.75 -17.94 -7.24
CA TYR A 145 12.56 -18.31 -6.46
C TYR A 145 12.11 -17.21 -5.47
N GLY A 146 12.19 -15.95 -5.91
CA GLY A 146 11.63 -14.79 -5.21
C GLY A 146 10.11 -14.67 -5.37
N ASN A 147 9.53 -13.51 -5.05
CA ASN A 147 8.06 -13.32 -5.13
C ASN A 147 7.49 -13.64 -6.52
N VAL A 148 8.14 -13.18 -7.60
CA VAL A 148 7.71 -13.47 -8.99
C VAL A 148 7.86 -14.95 -9.31
N GLY A 149 9.01 -15.56 -8.97
CA GLY A 149 9.24 -16.99 -9.20
C GLY A 149 8.21 -17.86 -8.47
N LYS A 150 7.93 -17.59 -7.19
CA LYS A 150 6.90 -18.28 -6.41
C LYS A 150 5.51 -18.13 -7.02
N ALA A 151 5.13 -16.91 -7.43
CA ALA A 151 3.86 -16.67 -8.10
C ALA A 151 3.75 -17.40 -9.44
N LEU A 152 4.85 -17.46 -10.21
CA LEU A 152 4.93 -18.18 -11.48
C LEU A 152 4.79 -19.69 -11.29
N VAL A 153 5.54 -20.29 -10.36
CA VAL A 153 5.43 -21.72 -10.06
C VAL A 153 4.01 -22.08 -9.65
N LYS A 154 3.40 -21.30 -8.73
CA LYS A 154 2.01 -21.48 -8.33
C LYS A 154 1.06 -21.43 -9.54
N LEU A 155 1.18 -20.41 -10.38
CA LEU A 155 0.31 -20.22 -11.55
C LEU A 155 0.45 -21.34 -12.58
N LEU A 156 1.68 -21.83 -12.81
CA LEU A 156 1.93 -22.95 -13.73
C LEU A 156 1.28 -24.24 -13.22
N LEU A 157 1.46 -24.56 -11.92
CA LEU A 157 0.88 -25.75 -11.30
C LEU A 157 -0.66 -25.74 -11.31
N GLU A 158 -1.27 -24.56 -11.20
CA GLU A 158 -2.73 -24.36 -11.28
C GLU A 158 -3.27 -24.50 -12.71
N ARG A 159 -2.49 -24.12 -13.73
CA ARG A 159 -2.93 -24.11 -15.13
C ARG A 159 -2.74 -25.44 -15.86
N ASP A 160 -1.70 -26.19 -15.51
CA ASP A 160 -1.38 -27.44 -16.19
C ASP A 160 -1.02 -28.54 -15.18
N PRO A 161 -1.79 -29.65 -15.11
CA PRO A 161 -1.50 -30.75 -14.21
C PRO A 161 -0.24 -31.56 -14.60
N THR A 162 0.27 -31.40 -15.82
CA THR A 162 1.38 -32.19 -16.37
C THR A 162 2.72 -31.44 -16.43
N VAL A 163 2.69 -30.11 -16.26
CA VAL A 163 3.90 -29.27 -16.32
C VAL A 163 4.96 -29.74 -15.33
N GLN A 164 6.21 -29.80 -15.78
CA GLN A 164 7.39 -30.01 -14.96
C GLN A 164 8.14 -28.69 -14.82
N ILE A 165 8.51 -28.36 -13.59
CA ILE A 165 9.10 -27.07 -13.25
C ILE A 165 10.47 -27.31 -12.62
N LYS A 166 11.51 -26.74 -13.24
CA LYS A 166 12.87 -26.76 -12.69
C LYS A 166 13.20 -25.38 -12.16
N VAL A 167 13.44 -25.27 -10.86
CA VAL A 167 13.63 -23.99 -10.17
C VAL A 167 15.07 -23.85 -9.70
N LEU A 168 15.74 -22.79 -10.13
CA LEU A 168 17.00 -22.38 -9.53
C LEU A 168 16.71 -21.63 -8.22
N ALA A 169 17.03 -22.25 -7.09
CA ALA A 169 16.90 -21.65 -5.77
C ALA A 169 18.08 -22.04 -4.86
N ARG A 170 18.25 -21.29 -3.77
CA ARG A 170 19.22 -21.66 -2.73
C ARG A 170 18.67 -22.85 -1.91
N PRO A 171 19.53 -23.73 -1.37
CA PRO A 171 19.10 -24.95 -0.67
C PRO A 171 18.17 -24.71 0.53
N ASP A 172 18.28 -23.56 1.17
CA ASP A 172 17.46 -23.11 2.30
C ASP A 172 16.04 -22.66 1.90
N GLN A 173 15.78 -22.52 0.60
CA GLN A 173 14.48 -22.11 0.04
C GLN A 173 13.66 -23.29 -0.49
N ALA A 174 14.21 -24.51 -0.46
CA ALA A 174 13.50 -25.72 -0.81
C ALA A 174 12.54 -26.09 0.32
N MET A 175 11.24 -26.13 0.03
CA MET A 175 10.20 -26.55 0.96
C MET A 175 9.67 -27.94 0.61
N ASP A 176 8.64 -28.41 1.30
CA ASP A 176 7.86 -29.57 0.87
C ASP A 176 7.16 -29.21 -0.46
N CYS A 177 7.57 -29.84 -1.55
CA CYS A 177 7.23 -29.42 -2.90
C CYS A 177 6.35 -30.43 -3.60
N ASP A 178 5.40 -29.91 -4.39
CA ASP A 178 4.69 -30.68 -5.40
C ASP A 178 5.70 -31.49 -6.23
N ALA A 179 5.39 -32.77 -6.51
CA ALA A 179 6.28 -33.69 -7.22
C ALA A 179 6.68 -33.19 -8.62
N ARG A 180 5.95 -32.21 -9.17
CA ARG A 180 6.23 -31.53 -10.44
C ARG A 180 7.33 -30.46 -10.36
N VAL A 181 7.80 -30.11 -9.16
CA VAL A 181 8.78 -29.05 -8.94
C VAL A 181 10.10 -29.62 -8.45
N SER A 182 11.16 -29.41 -9.24
CA SER A 182 12.53 -29.81 -8.89
C SER A 182 13.37 -28.57 -8.59
N PHE A 183 14.02 -28.56 -7.43
CA PHE A 183 14.92 -27.47 -7.02
C PHE A 183 16.37 -27.83 -7.34
N VAL A 184 17.07 -26.92 -8.01
CA VAL A 184 18.48 -27.06 -8.35
C VAL A 184 19.24 -25.83 -7.86
N ALA A 185 20.48 -26.03 -7.41
CA ALA A 185 21.35 -24.94 -6.97
C ALA A 185 22.32 -24.48 -8.08
N ASP A 186 22.56 -25.33 -9.07
CA ASP A 186 23.50 -25.07 -10.15
C ASP A 186 22.83 -24.48 -11.39
N TRP A 187 23.43 -23.43 -11.95
CA TRP A 187 22.91 -22.70 -13.12
C TRP A 187 22.98 -23.54 -14.39
N SER A 188 24.03 -24.34 -14.57
CA SER A 188 24.16 -25.21 -15.73
C SER A 188 23.12 -26.33 -15.69
N GLN A 189 22.89 -26.93 -14.53
CA GLN A 189 21.82 -27.91 -14.34
C GLN A 189 20.42 -27.31 -14.57
N ALA A 190 20.21 -26.07 -14.13
CA ALA A 190 18.96 -25.35 -14.36
C ALA A 190 18.68 -25.14 -15.85
N LEU A 191 19.68 -24.69 -16.62
CA LEU A 191 19.50 -24.33 -18.03
C LEU A 191 19.75 -25.46 -19.01
N ALA A 192 20.34 -26.57 -18.56
CA ALA A 192 20.56 -27.76 -19.39
C ALA A 192 19.27 -28.22 -20.05
N ASP A 193 19.29 -28.25 -21.38
CA ASP A 193 18.22 -28.70 -22.27
C ASP A 193 16.88 -27.97 -22.08
N ALA A 194 16.91 -26.73 -21.56
CA ALA A 194 15.70 -25.94 -21.38
C ALA A 194 15.23 -25.30 -22.70
N ASP A 195 13.92 -25.43 -22.99
CA ASP A 195 13.23 -24.75 -24.09
C ASP A 195 12.45 -23.51 -23.64
N ALA A 196 11.98 -23.49 -22.39
CA ALA A 196 11.19 -22.41 -21.83
C ALA A 196 11.83 -21.94 -20.52
N VAL A 197 12.35 -20.70 -20.52
CA VAL A 197 13.11 -20.16 -19.40
C VAL A 197 12.49 -18.86 -18.94
N ALA A 198 12.10 -18.79 -17.67
CA ALA A 198 11.69 -17.57 -16.98
C ALA A 198 12.85 -17.05 -16.13
N ILE A 199 13.26 -15.80 -16.33
CA ILE A 199 14.37 -15.17 -15.61
C ILE A 199 13.81 -14.13 -14.65
N CYS A 200 13.76 -14.50 -13.37
CA CYS A 200 13.13 -13.78 -12.26
C CYS A 200 14.14 -13.47 -11.12
N VAL A 201 15.43 -13.42 -11.43
CA VAL A 201 16.50 -13.17 -10.46
C VAL A 201 16.66 -11.67 -10.17
N SER A 202 16.96 -11.32 -8.92
CA SER A 202 17.39 -9.96 -8.61
C SER A 202 18.85 -9.77 -9.02
N LEU A 203 19.18 -8.62 -9.59
CA LEU A 203 20.57 -8.27 -9.92
C LEU A 203 21.35 -7.97 -8.62
N ASN A 204 22.45 -8.71 -8.42
CA ASN A 204 23.40 -8.55 -7.33
C ASN A 204 24.76 -9.10 -7.78
N ASP A 205 25.75 -9.12 -6.88
CA ASP A 205 27.11 -9.58 -7.19
C ASP A 205 27.19 -11.04 -7.68
N GLU A 206 26.23 -11.89 -7.31
CA GLU A 206 26.18 -13.30 -7.75
C GLU A 206 25.52 -13.47 -9.12
N SER A 207 24.54 -12.62 -9.46
CA SER A 207 23.75 -12.74 -10.69
C SER A 207 24.19 -11.80 -11.80
N ALA A 208 24.99 -10.77 -11.49
CA ALA A 208 25.55 -9.86 -12.48
C ALA A 208 26.41 -10.61 -13.50
N HIS A 209 26.06 -10.45 -14.78
CA HIS A 209 26.68 -11.11 -15.93
C HIS A 209 26.77 -12.65 -15.82
N ARG A 210 25.98 -13.25 -14.92
CA ARG A 210 26.04 -14.68 -14.62
C ARG A 210 25.60 -15.53 -15.80
N ILE A 211 24.63 -15.06 -16.59
CA ILE A 211 24.20 -15.71 -17.82
C ILE A 211 25.24 -15.42 -18.90
N ASN A 212 26.13 -16.39 -19.11
CA ASN A 212 27.25 -16.31 -20.03
C ASN A 212 27.09 -17.18 -21.28
N ARG A 213 28.05 -17.11 -22.21
CA ARG A 213 28.05 -17.92 -23.44
C ARG A 213 27.81 -19.41 -23.17
N SER A 214 28.51 -19.99 -22.20
CA SER A 214 28.36 -21.42 -21.89
C SER A 214 26.94 -21.78 -21.46
N LEU A 215 26.28 -20.94 -20.65
CA LEU A 215 24.90 -21.19 -20.22
C LEU A 215 23.89 -21.05 -21.36
N ILE A 216 24.08 -20.09 -22.26
CA ILE A 216 23.25 -19.97 -23.46
C ILE A 216 23.42 -21.18 -24.38
N GLN A 217 24.63 -21.73 -24.49
CA GLN A 217 24.91 -22.92 -25.30
C GLN A 217 24.33 -24.22 -24.71
N CYS A 218 23.99 -24.25 -23.42
CA CYS A 218 23.29 -25.37 -22.78
C CYS A 218 21.79 -25.44 -23.13
N LEU A 219 21.23 -24.36 -23.70
CA LEU A 219 19.82 -24.31 -24.09
C LEU A 219 19.56 -25.13 -25.35
N ARG A 220 18.31 -25.57 -25.52
CA ARG A 220 17.90 -26.16 -26.80
C ARG A 220 17.83 -25.10 -27.90
N LYS A 221 17.97 -25.56 -29.15
CA LYS A 221 18.12 -24.69 -30.33
C LYS A 221 17.00 -23.66 -30.52
N HIS A 222 15.79 -23.98 -30.07
CA HIS A 222 14.61 -23.13 -30.24
C HIS A 222 14.08 -22.54 -28.92
N ALA A 223 14.97 -22.38 -27.92
CA ALA A 223 14.60 -21.93 -26.60
C ALA A 223 14.01 -20.50 -26.59
N ARG A 224 13.05 -20.27 -25.71
CA ARG A 224 12.45 -18.97 -25.41
C ARG A 224 12.79 -18.56 -23.98
N LEU A 225 13.41 -17.39 -23.86
CA LEU A 225 13.77 -16.78 -22.58
C LEU A 225 12.86 -15.57 -22.35
N VAL A 226 12.14 -15.56 -21.23
CA VAL A 226 11.36 -14.40 -20.78
C VAL A 226 12.05 -13.82 -19.56
N CYS A 227 12.66 -12.66 -19.73
CA CYS A 227 13.41 -11.96 -18.70
C CYS A 227 12.60 -10.78 -18.15
N VAL A 228 12.30 -10.83 -16.87
CA VAL A 228 11.71 -9.72 -16.09
C VAL A 228 12.70 -9.19 -15.04
N SER A 229 13.97 -9.52 -15.24
CA SER A 229 15.12 -9.12 -14.41
C SER A 229 15.87 -7.98 -15.10
N LYS A 230 16.79 -7.32 -14.38
CA LYS A 230 17.66 -6.34 -15.03
C LYS A 230 18.50 -7.01 -16.13
N PRO A 231 18.70 -6.37 -17.29
CA PRO A 231 19.42 -6.99 -18.41
C PRO A 231 20.90 -7.29 -18.12
N ASP A 232 21.47 -6.66 -17.10
CA ASP A 232 22.86 -6.88 -16.66
C ASP A 232 23.12 -8.29 -16.12
N VAL A 233 22.09 -9.12 -15.93
CA VAL A 233 22.27 -10.56 -15.65
C VAL A 233 22.93 -11.31 -16.81
N PHE A 234 22.85 -10.76 -18.03
CA PHE A 234 23.54 -11.28 -19.21
C PHE A 234 24.93 -10.67 -19.34
N SER A 235 25.93 -11.50 -19.62
CA SER A 235 27.24 -11.05 -20.11
C SER A 235 27.17 -10.61 -21.57
N ASP A 236 28.16 -9.84 -22.03
CA ASP A 236 28.24 -9.41 -23.45
C ASP A 236 28.37 -10.61 -24.42
N ASP A 237 29.16 -11.61 -24.05
CA ASP A 237 29.32 -12.84 -24.84
C ASP A 237 28.00 -13.62 -24.98
N ALA A 238 27.15 -13.61 -23.96
CA ALA A 238 25.82 -14.23 -24.04
C ALA A 238 24.93 -13.50 -25.04
N LEU A 239 24.95 -12.17 -25.04
CA LEU A 239 24.17 -11.36 -25.99
C LEU A 239 24.60 -11.62 -27.43
N GLN A 240 25.91 -11.67 -27.70
CA GLN A 240 26.45 -11.97 -29.03
C GLN A 240 26.07 -13.37 -29.52
N VAL A 241 26.10 -14.38 -28.64
CA VAL A 241 25.71 -15.76 -28.98
C VAL A 241 24.22 -15.86 -29.26
N MET A 242 23.38 -15.22 -28.44
CA MET A 242 21.93 -15.17 -28.70
C MET A 242 21.62 -14.44 -30.01
N ALA A 243 22.33 -13.34 -30.31
CA ALA A 243 22.16 -12.60 -31.56
C ALA A 243 22.43 -13.43 -32.82
N ALA A 244 23.42 -14.32 -32.74
CA ALA A 244 23.82 -15.20 -33.83
C ALA A 244 22.98 -16.49 -33.94
N ALA A 245 22.19 -16.84 -32.92
CA ALA A 245 21.40 -18.07 -32.89
C ALA A 245 20.10 -17.94 -33.70
N ASP A 246 19.85 -18.88 -34.62
CA ASP A 246 18.65 -18.84 -35.48
C ASP A 246 17.34 -19.08 -34.71
N GLY A 247 17.38 -19.79 -33.58
CA GLY A 247 16.18 -20.28 -32.90
C GLY A 247 15.91 -19.72 -31.51
N ILE A 248 16.88 -19.05 -30.87
CA ILE A 248 16.72 -18.55 -29.50
C ILE A 248 15.96 -17.23 -29.51
N GLN A 249 14.87 -17.13 -28.75
CA GLN A 249 14.10 -15.90 -28.59
C GLN A 249 14.30 -15.29 -27.21
N LEU A 250 14.67 -14.02 -27.14
CA LEU A 250 14.67 -13.24 -25.90
C LEU A 250 13.46 -12.30 -25.88
N ILE A 251 12.67 -12.38 -24.81
CA ILE A 251 11.68 -11.38 -24.44
C ILE A 251 12.20 -10.73 -23.17
N LEU A 252 12.39 -9.41 -23.19
CA LEU A 252 12.91 -8.64 -22.08
C LEU A 252 11.91 -7.56 -21.68
N ASP A 253 11.37 -7.69 -20.47
CA ASP A 253 10.45 -6.72 -19.89
C ASP A 253 11.12 -5.90 -18.78
N TYR A 254 11.19 -4.58 -18.96
CA TYR A 254 11.68 -3.66 -17.93
C TYR A 254 11.23 -2.21 -18.17
N GLY A 255 11.56 -1.31 -17.25
CA GLY A 255 11.34 0.13 -17.40
C GLY A 255 12.06 0.73 -18.62
N PRO A 256 11.48 1.76 -19.28
CA PRO A 256 11.99 2.31 -20.55
C PRO A 256 13.46 2.76 -20.52
N ALA A 257 13.91 3.38 -19.43
CA ALA A 257 15.29 3.85 -19.30
C ALA A 257 16.31 2.69 -19.32
N THR A 258 15.97 1.57 -18.68
CA THR A 258 16.84 0.38 -18.66
C THR A 258 16.83 -0.33 -20.01
N LEU A 259 15.68 -0.38 -20.68
CA LEU A 259 15.60 -0.94 -22.04
C LEU A 259 16.40 -0.10 -23.03
N GLU A 260 16.41 1.23 -22.88
CA GLU A 260 17.23 2.10 -23.72
C GLU A 260 18.73 1.87 -23.48
N ALA A 261 19.15 1.75 -22.21
CA ALA A 261 20.52 1.37 -21.89
C ALA A 261 20.90 0.00 -22.49
N PHE A 262 19.97 -0.95 -22.50
CA PHE A 262 20.18 -2.25 -23.13
C PHE A 262 20.33 -2.14 -24.65
N ARG A 263 19.50 -1.34 -25.34
CA ARG A 263 19.64 -1.09 -26.79
C ARG A 263 21.02 -0.53 -27.12
N LEU A 264 21.43 0.52 -26.42
CA LEU A 264 22.75 1.14 -26.60
C LEU A 264 23.88 0.13 -26.37
N ARG A 265 23.79 -0.70 -25.32
CA ARG A 265 24.76 -1.77 -25.04
C ARG A 265 24.86 -2.76 -26.21
N THR A 266 23.73 -3.27 -26.70
CA THR A 266 23.73 -4.22 -27.83
C THR A 266 24.25 -3.61 -29.13
N GLN A 267 23.99 -2.32 -29.37
CA GLN A 267 24.53 -1.58 -30.51
C GLN A 267 26.06 -1.43 -30.41
N MET A 268 26.59 -1.08 -29.24
CA MET A 268 28.03 -0.99 -29.00
C MET A 268 28.76 -2.32 -29.19
N LEU A 269 28.09 -3.44 -28.92
CA LEU A 269 28.62 -4.78 -29.14
C LEU A 269 28.56 -5.24 -30.61
N GLY A 270 27.99 -4.44 -31.51
CA GLY A 270 27.79 -4.79 -32.91
C GLY A 270 26.66 -5.79 -33.16
N CYS A 271 25.79 -6.02 -32.16
CA CYS A 271 24.70 -6.99 -32.22
C CYS A 271 23.37 -6.36 -31.79
N SER A 272 22.95 -5.28 -32.47
CA SER A 272 21.70 -4.58 -32.18
C SER A 272 20.52 -5.55 -32.06
N SER A 273 19.71 -5.41 -31.00
CA SER A 273 18.61 -6.33 -30.65
C SER A 273 17.63 -6.63 -31.79
N ASP A 274 17.43 -5.67 -32.68
CA ASP A 274 16.47 -5.77 -33.80
C ASP A 274 17.09 -6.50 -35.01
N ALA A 275 18.42 -6.62 -35.05
CA ALA A 275 19.17 -7.30 -36.10
C ALA A 275 19.56 -8.74 -35.73
N TRP A 276 19.12 -9.23 -34.57
CA TRP A 276 19.32 -10.63 -34.20
C TRP A 276 18.59 -11.53 -35.19
N ARG A 277 19.13 -12.72 -35.47
CA ARG A 277 18.49 -13.68 -36.39
C ARG A 277 17.05 -13.99 -36.00
N ARG A 278 16.81 -14.05 -34.69
CA ARG A 278 15.50 -13.96 -34.08
C ARG A 278 15.46 -12.70 -33.21
N PRO A 279 14.82 -11.60 -33.67
CA PRO A 279 14.83 -10.32 -32.98
C PRO A 279 14.37 -10.44 -31.51
N ALA A 280 15.05 -9.72 -30.62
CA ALA A 280 14.63 -9.66 -29.22
C ALA A 280 13.40 -8.76 -29.07
N THR A 281 12.44 -9.17 -28.24
CA THR A 281 11.26 -8.37 -27.93
C THR A 281 11.52 -7.54 -26.68
N LEU A 282 11.60 -6.21 -26.81
CA LEU A 282 11.77 -5.28 -25.70
C LEU A 282 10.43 -4.61 -25.36
N THR A 283 10.03 -4.65 -24.09
CA THR A 283 8.68 -4.26 -23.69
C THR A 283 8.63 -3.85 -22.22
N SER A 284 7.59 -3.11 -21.83
CA SER A 284 7.44 -2.55 -20.48
C SER A 284 6.01 -2.76 -19.98
N GLN A 285 5.47 -3.97 -20.17
CA GLN A 285 4.05 -4.28 -20.03
C GLN A 285 3.74 -5.25 -18.88
N ALA A 286 4.74 -5.91 -18.28
CA ALA A 286 4.48 -6.95 -17.29
C ALA A 286 3.74 -6.45 -16.03
N ALA A 287 3.83 -5.16 -15.71
CA ALA A 287 3.24 -4.56 -14.51
C ALA A 287 2.46 -3.26 -14.80
N THR A 288 1.85 -3.12 -15.99
CA THR A 288 1.16 -1.89 -16.42
C THR A 288 -0.35 -2.04 -16.56
N THR A 289 -0.89 -3.25 -16.38
CA THR A 289 -2.34 -3.50 -16.50
C THR A 289 -3.12 -2.73 -15.43
N GLU A 290 -4.37 -2.39 -15.72
CA GLU A 290 -5.25 -1.73 -14.74
C GLU A 290 -5.43 -2.54 -13.45
N ALA A 291 -5.47 -3.87 -13.58
CA ALA A 291 -5.54 -4.78 -12.43
C ALA A 291 -4.26 -4.71 -11.58
N CYS A 292 -3.08 -4.78 -12.21
CA CYS A 292 -1.80 -4.60 -11.50
C CYS A 292 -1.72 -3.23 -10.83
N ASN A 293 -2.24 -2.20 -11.49
CA ASN A 293 -2.26 -0.88 -10.92
C ASN A 293 -3.20 -0.78 -9.71
N SER A 294 -4.36 -1.42 -9.77
CA SER A 294 -5.32 -1.45 -8.65
C SER A 294 -4.70 -2.12 -7.42
N ASP A 295 -4.02 -3.25 -7.58
CA ASP A 295 -3.35 -3.95 -6.47
C ASP A 295 -2.20 -3.11 -5.87
N LEU A 296 -1.43 -2.43 -6.72
CA LEU A 296 -0.36 -1.52 -6.26
C LEU A 296 -0.92 -0.29 -5.54
N ASP A 297 -2.01 0.29 -6.03
CA ASP A 297 -2.67 1.45 -5.41
C ASP A 297 -3.24 1.08 -4.05
N TYR A 298 -3.83 -0.12 -3.96
CA TYR A 298 -4.28 -0.67 -2.70
C TYR A 298 -3.11 -0.80 -1.70
N ALA A 299 -2.00 -1.40 -2.09
CA ALA A 299 -0.84 -1.55 -1.21
C ALA A 299 -0.25 -0.21 -0.78
N VAL A 300 -0.18 0.75 -1.71
CA VAL A 300 0.19 2.13 -1.42
C VAL A 300 -0.76 2.75 -0.40
N SER A 301 -2.08 2.60 -0.57
CA SER A 301 -3.08 3.15 0.34
C SER A 301 -2.93 2.60 1.77
N VAL A 302 -2.60 1.32 1.91
CA VAL A 302 -2.34 0.71 3.23
C VAL A 302 -1.09 1.31 3.86
N GLN A 303 0.00 1.48 3.11
CA GLN A 303 1.24 2.09 3.64
C GLN A 303 1.02 3.55 4.05
N LEU A 304 0.32 4.34 3.24
CA LEU A 304 -0.04 5.71 3.57
C LEU A 304 -0.91 5.76 4.83
N SER A 305 -1.88 4.86 4.96
CA SER A 305 -2.76 4.76 6.14
C SER A 305 -1.97 4.43 7.42
N LEU A 306 -1.01 3.52 7.33
CA LEU A 306 -0.12 3.18 8.46
C LEU A 306 0.73 4.38 8.89
N MET A 307 1.20 5.18 7.94
CA MET A 307 1.95 6.41 8.24
C MET A 307 1.05 7.48 8.86
N ALA A 308 -0.13 7.69 8.27
CA ALA A 308 -1.12 8.62 8.78
C ALA A 308 -1.52 8.28 10.22
N LEU A 309 -1.78 6.99 10.49
CA LEU A 309 -2.08 6.49 11.83
C LEU A 309 -0.97 6.80 12.83
N ARG A 310 0.30 6.57 12.45
CA ARG A 310 1.46 6.90 13.33
C ARG A 310 1.56 8.39 13.60
N GLY A 311 1.34 9.22 12.58
CA GLY A 311 1.30 10.68 12.72
C GLY A 311 0.19 11.14 13.66
N LEU A 312 -1.02 10.60 13.47
CA LEU A 312 -2.19 10.84 14.32
C LEU A 312 -1.87 10.50 15.79
N VAL A 313 -1.42 9.28 16.06
CA VAL A 313 -1.09 8.83 17.41
C VAL A 313 0.00 9.70 18.03
N ARG A 314 1.10 9.96 17.31
CA ARG A 314 2.20 10.83 17.80
C ARG A 314 1.68 12.21 18.22
N ARG A 315 0.83 12.83 17.39
CA ARG A 315 0.23 14.13 17.72
C ARG A 315 -0.67 14.04 18.95
N LYS A 316 -1.53 13.02 19.06
CA LYS A 316 -2.42 12.86 20.21
C LYS A 316 -1.66 12.60 21.51
N LEU A 317 -0.63 11.77 21.48
CA LEU A 317 0.21 11.48 22.66
C LEU A 317 1.03 12.69 23.12
N ALA A 318 1.33 13.64 22.22
CA ALA A 318 2.05 14.87 22.55
C ALA A 318 1.19 15.91 23.29
N HIS A 319 -0.14 15.75 23.31
CA HIS A 319 -1.06 16.66 23.99
C HIS A 319 -1.67 15.99 25.23
N SER A 320 -2.18 16.80 26.15
CA SER A 320 -2.99 16.29 27.26
C SER A 320 -4.33 15.80 26.73
N LEU A 321 -4.74 14.61 27.18
CA LEU A 321 -6.09 14.06 26.98
C LEU A 321 -6.98 14.26 28.22
N THR A 322 -6.61 15.16 29.14
CA THR A 322 -7.44 15.50 30.31
C THR A 322 -8.76 16.13 29.87
N ILE A 323 -9.89 15.51 30.24
CA ILE A 323 -11.23 16.01 29.91
C ILE A 323 -11.45 17.33 30.66
N PRO A 324 -11.78 18.44 29.96
CA PRO A 324 -11.99 19.72 30.62
C PRO A 324 -13.10 19.66 31.67
N THR A 325 -12.93 20.36 32.79
CA THR A 325 -13.98 20.49 33.81
C THR A 325 -14.93 21.65 33.55
N GLU A 326 -14.54 22.57 32.67
CA GLU A 326 -15.34 23.73 32.30
C GLU A 326 -16.11 23.49 31.00
N PRO A 327 -17.31 24.10 30.86
CA PRO A 327 -18.05 24.11 29.60
C PRO A 327 -17.23 24.70 28.44
N ALA A 328 -17.57 24.30 27.21
CA ALA A 328 -17.01 24.93 26.02
C ALA A 328 -17.34 26.43 25.98
N CYS A 329 -16.52 27.20 25.25
CA CYS A 329 -16.80 28.63 25.01
C CYS A 329 -18.16 28.81 24.31
N ALA A 330 -18.87 29.90 24.60
CA ALA A 330 -20.22 30.14 24.07
C ALA A 330 -20.25 30.27 22.53
N ASP A 331 -19.14 30.69 21.93
CA ASP A 331 -18.91 30.83 20.49
C ASP A 331 -18.29 29.59 19.84
N ALA A 332 -18.00 28.53 20.62
CA ALA A 332 -17.40 27.32 20.09
C ALA A 332 -18.31 26.62 19.07
N PRO A 333 -17.72 26.02 18.02
CA PRO A 333 -18.47 25.26 17.03
C PRO A 333 -19.22 24.08 17.68
N ARG A 334 -20.40 23.78 17.13
CA ARG A 334 -21.30 22.75 17.65
C ARG A 334 -21.10 21.42 16.92
N VAL A 335 -21.26 20.31 17.65
CA VAL A 335 -21.28 18.96 17.07
C VAL A 335 -22.39 18.14 17.71
N SER A 336 -23.14 17.45 16.86
CA SER A 336 -24.13 16.46 17.26
C SER A 336 -23.63 15.05 16.98
N ILE A 337 -23.60 14.20 17.99
CA ILE A 337 -23.18 12.80 17.90
C ILE A 337 -24.41 11.91 18.02
N ILE A 338 -24.67 11.06 17.03
CA ILE A 338 -25.76 10.09 17.04
C ILE A 338 -25.19 8.73 17.44
N GLY A 339 -25.50 8.30 18.67
CA GLY A 339 -24.97 7.09 19.28
C GLY A 339 -24.37 7.34 20.66
N SER A 340 -25.03 6.88 21.73
CA SER A 340 -24.53 7.02 23.12
C SER A 340 -23.67 5.86 23.61
N GLY A 341 -23.31 4.90 22.73
CA GLY A 341 -22.38 3.83 23.09
C GLY A 341 -20.95 4.33 23.29
N ILE A 342 -20.05 3.47 23.75
CA ILE A 342 -18.65 3.82 24.08
C ILE A 342 -17.92 4.59 22.98
N ASN A 343 -18.16 4.27 21.70
CA ASN A 343 -17.57 4.99 20.59
C ASN A 343 -18.07 6.43 20.50
N GLY A 344 -19.36 6.67 20.73
CA GLY A 344 -19.92 8.03 20.75
C GLY A 344 -19.39 8.85 21.93
N LEU A 345 -19.14 8.20 23.06
CA LEU A 345 -18.47 8.85 24.19
C LEU A 345 -17.02 9.22 23.86
N PHE A 346 -16.25 8.35 23.21
CA PHE A 346 -14.90 8.71 22.75
C PHE A 346 -14.91 9.84 21.72
N GLN A 347 -15.90 9.87 20.81
CA GLN A 347 -16.10 11.02 19.92
C GLN A 347 -16.35 12.30 20.73
N ALA A 348 -17.20 12.24 21.75
CA ALA A 348 -17.47 13.37 22.63
C ALA A 348 -16.22 13.83 23.39
N VAL A 349 -15.41 12.91 23.91
CA VAL A 349 -14.11 13.21 24.53
C VAL A 349 -13.21 13.99 23.57
N MET A 350 -12.97 13.45 22.37
CA MET A 350 -12.06 14.07 21.43
C MET A 350 -12.57 15.45 20.96
N LEU A 351 -13.86 15.58 20.68
CA LEU A 351 -14.44 16.88 20.30
C LEU A 351 -14.42 17.89 21.45
N ARG A 352 -14.61 17.46 22.70
CA ARG A 352 -14.44 18.33 23.87
C ARG A 352 -12.99 18.78 24.07
N LEU A 353 -12.02 17.90 23.84
CA LEU A 353 -10.59 18.26 23.84
C LEU A 353 -10.26 19.30 22.75
N ALA A 354 -11.00 19.33 21.65
CA ALA A 354 -10.91 20.37 20.62
C ALA A 354 -11.84 21.59 20.87
N ASN A 355 -12.37 21.74 22.08
CA ASN A 355 -13.23 22.83 22.50
C ASN A 355 -14.57 22.95 21.74
N TYR A 356 -15.14 21.88 21.21
CA TYR A 356 -16.48 21.92 20.62
C TYR A 356 -17.59 21.90 21.68
N GLN A 357 -18.74 22.48 21.36
CA GLN A 357 -20.00 22.25 22.07
C GLN A 357 -20.61 20.93 21.58
N VAL A 358 -20.74 19.94 22.45
CA VAL A 358 -21.14 18.58 22.04
C VAL A 358 -22.50 18.21 22.60
N THR A 359 -23.37 17.70 21.73
CA THR A 359 -24.63 17.06 22.09
C THR A 359 -24.62 15.60 21.61
N VAL A 360 -24.87 14.65 22.53
CA VAL A 360 -24.92 13.22 22.26
C VAL A 360 -26.38 12.76 22.29
N TYR A 361 -26.82 12.10 21.22
CA TYR A 361 -28.15 11.53 21.07
C TYR A 361 -28.10 10.00 21.27
N GLY A 362 -29.03 9.45 22.06
CA GLY A 362 -29.17 8.02 22.30
C GLY A 362 -29.72 7.24 21.11
N VAL A 363 -29.53 5.91 21.10
CA VAL A 363 -30.14 4.99 20.12
C VAL A 363 -31.10 4.07 20.85
N THR A 364 -32.33 3.93 20.36
CA THR A 364 -33.26 2.90 20.82
C THR A 364 -32.70 1.52 20.43
N GLN A 365 -32.45 0.67 21.42
CA GLN A 365 -31.90 -0.68 21.21
C GLN A 365 -32.83 -1.54 20.33
N THR A 366 -32.39 -1.84 19.11
CA THR A 366 -32.78 -3.07 18.40
C THR A 366 -31.49 -3.77 17.96
N MET A 367 -31.00 -4.69 18.81
CA MET A 367 -29.89 -5.55 18.46
C MET A 367 -30.44 -6.78 17.72
N THR A 368 -30.19 -6.87 16.41
CA THR A 368 -30.32 -8.12 15.67
C THR A 368 -28.95 -8.67 15.30
N ALA A 369 -28.87 -10.00 15.31
CA ALA A 369 -27.67 -10.81 15.35
C ALA A 369 -26.68 -10.57 14.19
N THR A 370 -25.41 -10.84 14.49
CA THR A 370 -24.26 -10.72 13.62
C THR A 370 -24.31 -11.73 12.46
N PRO A 371 -24.23 -11.30 11.20
CA PRO A 371 -23.99 -12.20 10.08
C PRO A 371 -22.50 -12.59 9.99
N PRO A 372 -22.17 -13.73 9.35
CA PRO A 372 -20.82 -14.26 9.31
C PRO A 372 -19.93 -13.46 8.35
N TYR A 373 -18.71 -13.21 8.82
CA TYR A 373 -17.64 -12.47 8.14
C TYR A 373 -17.18 -13.16 6.84
N ARG A 374 -17.07 -12.41 5.73
CA ARG A 374 -16.31 -12.83 4.54
C ARG A 374 -14.90 -12.25 4.59
N GLU A 375 -13.92 -13.07 4.96
CA GLU A 375 -12.51 -12.78 4.76
C GLU A 375 -12.21 -12.71 3.27
N HIS A 376 -12.04 -11.50 2.72
CA HIS A 376 -11.18 -11.28 1.56
C HIS A 376 -10.08 -10.32 2.01
N LEU A 377 -9.33 -10.70 3.04
CA LEU A 377 -8.23 -9.91 3.56
C LEU A 377 -6.96 -10.30 2.81
N PHE A 378 -6.49 -9.41 1.94
CA PHE A 378 -5.07 -9.38 1.60
C PHE A 378 -4.26 -9.25 2.92
N PRO A 379 -3.07 -9.90 3.05
CA PRO A 379 -2.25 -9.85 4.28
C PRO A 379 -2.00 -8.43 4.82
N GLU A 380 -2.00 -7.43 3.94
CA GLU A 380 -1.80 -6.03 4.29
C GLU A 380 -2.93 -5.41 5.13
N ASN A 381 -4.18 -5.89 4.98
CA ASN A 381 -5.29 -5.43 5.84
C ASN A 381 -5.15 -5.93 7.28
N GLN A 382 -4.63 -7.15 7.46
CA GLN A 382 -4.36 -7.67 8.79
C GLN A 382 -3.34 -6.77 9.51
N ARG A 383 -2.31 -6.31 8.78
CA ARG A 383 -1.31 -5.39 9.33
C ARG A 383 -1.91 -4.05 9.76
N LEU A 384 -2.72 -3.41 8.90
CA LEU A 384 -3.38 -2.15 9.27
C LEU A 384 -4.31 -2.33 10.47
N SER A 385 -5.09 -3.41 10.50
CA SER A 385 -5.97 -3.72 11.62
C SER A 385 -5.21 -3.90 12.94
N VAL A 386 -4.10 -4.65 12.91
CA VAL A 386 -3.24 -4.87 14.09
C VAL A 386 -2.64 -3.56 14.58
N GLU A 387 -2.13 -2.73 13.68
CA GLU A 387 -1.54 -1.43 14.05
C GLU A 387 -2.62 -0.46 14.57
N CYS A 388 -3.84 -0.48 14.03
CA CYS A 388 -4.99 0.27 14.58
C CYS A 388 -5.31 -0.17 16.02
N SER A 389 -5.34 -1.48 16.29
CA SER A 389 -5.59 -1.98 17.65
C SER A 389 -4.46 -1.56 18.60
N ARG A 390 -3.20 -1.66 18.18
CA ARG A 390 -2.05 -1.23 18.99
C ARG A 390 -2.10 0.27 19.30
N ALA A 391 -2.33 1.09 18.27
CA ALA A 391 -2.54 2.53 18.42
C ALA A 391 -3.69 2.85 19.39
N GLY A 392 -4.77 2.08 19.33
CA GLY A 392 -5.90 2.20 20.23
C GLY A 392 -5.54 2.00 21.69
N VAL A 393 -4.74 0.98 21.99
CA VAL A 393 -4.23 0.72 23.35
C VAL A 393 -3.35 1.86 23.83
N GLU A 394 -2.41 2.34 23.00
CA GLU A 394 -1.52 3.46 23.36
C GLU A 394 -2.31 4.73 23.73
N LEU A 395 -3.34 5.07 22.94
CA LEU A 395 -4.22 6.21 23.23
C LEU A 395 -5.09 5.99 24.47
N PHE A 396 -5.53 4.76 24.71
CA PHE A 396 -6.34 4.41 25.87
C PHE A 396 -5.57 4.54 27.18
N GLU A 397 -4.34 4.03 27.22
CA GLU A 397 -3.42 4.17 28.35
C GLU A 397 -3.13 5.65 28.65
N LYS A 398 -2.89 6.45 27.61
CA LYS A 398 -2.70 7.90 27.74
C LYS A 398 -3.94 8.59 28.32
N LEU A 399 -5.13 8.26 27.83
CA LEU A 399 -6.39 8.83 28.32
C LEU A 399 -6.59 8.54 29.82
N GLY A 400 -6.29 7.31 30.26
CA GLY A 400 -6.35 6.92 31.67
C GLY A 400 -5.33 7.65 32.54
N ALA A 401 -4.09 7.73 32.08
CA ALA A 401 -3.03 8.44 32.79
C ALA A 401 -3.37 9.92 32.99
N ASP A 402 -3.98 10.57 32.00
CA ASP A 402 -4.36 11.98 32.05
C ASP A 402 -5.66 12.25 32.80
N ASN A 403 -6.45 11.21 33.10
CA ASN A 403 -7.72 11.30 33.83
C ASN A 403 -7.80 10.21 34.91
N PRO A 404 -7.08 10.34 36.04
CA PRO A 404 -6.99 9.29 37.07
C PRO A 404 -8.31 8.88 37.72
N SER A 405 -9.36 9.70 37.59
CA SER A 405 -10.71 9.35 38.04
C SER A 405 -11.39 8.30 37.16
N LEU A 406 -10.95 8.12 35.90
CA LEU A 406 -11.40 7.01 35.06
C LEU A 406 -10.74 5.73 35.57
N GLU A 407 -11.53 4.85 36.18
CA GLU A 407 -11.08 3.50 36.54
C GLU A 407 -10.89 2.65 35.26
N LEU A 408 -9.77 2.85 34.57
CA LEU A 408 -9.40 2.08 33.39
C LEU A 408 -8.68 0.79 33.81
N SER A 409 -9.22 -0.36 33.42
CA SER A 409 -8.50 -1.63 33.62
C SER A 409 -7.57 -1.91 32.43
N ALA A 410 -6.31 -2.28 32.73
CA ALA A 410 -5.30 -2.67 31.73
C ALA A 410 -5.59 -4.02 31.03
N GLY A 411 -6.69 -4.71 31.39
CA GLY A 411 -7.24 -5.88 30.68
C GLY A 411 -7.92 -5.49 29.36
N PRO A 412 -8.88 -6.27 28.80
CA PRO A 412 -9.47 -5.96 27.48
C PRO A 412 -10.17 -4.60 27.54
N CYS A 413 -9.47 -3.52 27.18
CA CYS A 413 -9.70 -2.13 27.59
C CYS A 413 -11.16 -1.84 27.96
N ARG A 414 -11.48 -1.90 29.26
CA ARG A 414 -12.82 -1.63 29.78
C ARG A 414 -12.86 -0.23 30.40
N VAL A 415 -13.90 0.51 30.03
CA VAL A 415 -14.25 1.81 30.63
C VAL A 415 -15.58 1.65 31.32
N ASP A 416 -15.70 2.19 32.53
CA ASP A 416 -17.02 2.46 33.12
C ASP A 416 -17.69 3.60 32.34
N ILE A 417 -18.63 3.22 31.47
CA ILE A 417 -19.41 4.14 30.63
C ILE A 417 -20.09 5.22 31.47
N SER A 418 -20.65 4.85 32.63
CA SER A 418 -21.36 5.79 33.49
C SER A 418 -20.43 6.84 34.10
N HIS A 419 -19.21 6.44 34.45
CA HIS A 419 -18.21 7.39 34.95
C HIS A 419 -17.72 8.34 33.85
N LEU A 420 -17.50 7.83 32.63
CA LEU A 420 -17.11 8.65 31.49
C LEU A 420 -18.22 9.64 31.10
N GLU A 421 -19.47 9.22 31.10
CA GLU A 421 -20.63 10.09 30.89
C GLU A 421 -20.69 11.21 31.94
N ALA A 422 -20.50 10.88 33.23
CA ALA A 422 -20.50 11.88 34.29
C ALA A 422 -19.38 12.92 34.13
N LEU A 423 -18.19 12.50 33.70
CA LEU A 423 -17.10 13.43 33.36
C LEU A 423 -17.47 14.35 32.19
N LEU A 424 -18.02 13.78 31.12
CA LEU A 424 -18.43 14.55 29.94
C LEU A 424 -19.55 15.55 30.27
N GLN A 425 -20.53 15.15 31.08
CA GLN A 425 -21.59 16.05 31.58
C GLN A 425 -21.02 17.23 32.36
N ARG A 426 -20.05 16.99 33.26
CA ARG A 426 -19.35 18.07 33.97
C ARG A 426 -18.60 19.00 33.03
N SER A 427 -18.05 18.47 31.93
CA SER A 427 -17.41 19.27 30.86
C SER A 427 -18.40 20.06 29.97
N GLY A 428 -19.70 19.98 30.25
CA GLY A 428 -20.75 20.66 29.50
C GLY A 428 -21.32 19.88 28.30
N VAL A 429 -21.04 18.59 28.15
CA VAL A 429 -21.66 17.75 27.11
C VAL A 429 -23.12 17.49 27.46
N GLN A 430 -24.01 17.72 26.49
CA GLN A 430 -25.45 17.46 26.65
C GLN A 430 -25.80 16.06 26.16
N PHE A 431 -26.59 15.32 26.93
CA PHE A 431 -27.09 13.99 26.56
C PHE A 431 -28.60 14.03 26.36
N LEU A 432 -29.04 13.62 25.18
CA LEU A 432 -30.45 13.57 24.81
C LEU A 432 -30.85 12.11 24.54
N PRO A 433 -31.92 11.60 25.16
CA PRO A 433 -32.29 10.18 25.07
C PRO A 433 -32.92 9.80 23.71
N GLN A 434 -33.30 10.78 22.89
CA GLN A 434 -34.05 10.57 21.66
C GLN A 434 -33.10 10.44 20.46
N CYS A 435 -33.30 9.43 19.63
CA CYS A 435 -32.58 9.32 18.35
C CYS A 435 -33.24 10.25 17.30
N PRO A 436 -32.52 11.21 16.70
CA PRO A 436 -33.10 12.08 15.68
C PRO A 436 -33.44 11.27 14.41
N SER A 437 -34.59 11.57 13.80
CA SER A 437 -34.98 11.06 12.49
C SER A 437 -34.04 11.58 11.39
N SER A 438 -33.99 10.90 10.23
CA SER A 438 -33.16 11.32 9.09
C SER A 438 -33.41 12.79 8.66
N THR A 439 -34.64 13.27 8.78
CA THR A 439 -35.00 14.67 8.50
C THR A 439 -34.39 15.61 9.52
N GLN A 440 -34.49 15.29 10.82
CA GLN A 440 -33.86 16.08 11.88
C GLN A 440 -32.33 16.07 11.76
N VAL A 441 -31.73 14.94 11.39
CA VAL A 441 -30.29 14.86 11.11
C VAL A 441 -29.90 15.79 9.96
N ALA A 442 -30.69 15.83 8.89
CA ALA A 442 -30.46 16.74 7.77
C ALA A 442 -30.60 18.22 8.19
N GLU A 443 -31.57 18.55 9.05
CA GLU A 443 -31.72 19.90 9.61
C GLU A 443 -30.54 20.29 10.49
N LEU A 444 -30.13 19.43 11.43
CA LEU A 444 -28.96 19.66 12.28
C LEU A 444 -27.69 19.92 11.44
N SER A 445 -27.51 19.16 10.35
CA SER A 445 -26.34 19.28 9.47
C SER A 445 -26.23 20.60 8.69
N ARG A 446 -27.26 21.46 8.74
CA ARG A 446 -27.21 22.80 8.12
C ARG A 446 -26.44 23.81 8.95
N ASP A 447 -26.56 23.71 10.27
CA ASP A 447 -26.03 24.72 11.21
C ASP A 447 -24.78 24.23 11.95
N HIS A 448 -24.52 22.92 11.98
CA HIS A 448 -23.39 22.34 12.68
C HIS A 448 -23.04 20.93 12.20
N ILE A 449 -21.93 20.40 12.70
CA ILE A 449 -21.40 19.09 12.29
C ILE A 449 -22.20 17.95 12.91
N VAL A 450 -22.52 16.92 12.11
CA VAL A 450 -23.17 15.71 12.60
C VAL A 450 -22.29 14.48 12.38
N VAL A 451 -21.99 13.78 13.48
CA VAL A 451 -21.25 12.51 13.50
C VAL A 451 -22.23 11.40 13.82
N ALA A 452 -22.46 10.48 12.90
CA ALA A 452 -23.39 9.37 13.09
C ALA A 452 -22.64 8.04 13.18
N ILE A 453 -23.04 7.21 14.13
CA ILE A 453 -22.63 5.81 14.17
C ILE A 453 -23.65 5.02 13.33
N ALA A 454 -23.31 4.72 12.08
CA ALA A 454 -24.19 3.99 11.17
C ALA A 454 -24.11 2.48 11.44
N GLN A 455 -25.26 1.84 11.58
CA GLN A 455 -25.42 0.39 11.48
C GLN A 455 -25.87 0.09 10.04
N GLU A 456 -24.93 -0.11 9.11
CA GLU A 456 -25.28 -0.83 7.87
C GLU A 456 -25.24 -2.34 8.17
N GLU A 457 -26.00 -3.15 7.43
CA GLU A 457 -26.49 -4.50 7.80
C GLU A 457 -25.45 -5.51 8.32
N ASP A 458 -24.14 -5.26 8.20
CA ASP A 458 -23.11 -6.18 8.69
C ASP A 458 -22.10 -5.54 9.68
N GLU A 459 -22.02 -4.21 9.84
CA GLU A 459 -20.88 -3.56 10.52
C GLU A 459 -21.22 -2.14 11.07
N VAL A 460 -20.79 -1.81 12.31
CA VAL A 460 -20.96 -0.46 12.88
C VAL A 460 -19.88 0.47 12.33
N SER A 461 -20.25 1.31 11.36
CA SER A 461 -19.37 2.29 10.71
C SER A 461 -19.55 3.69 11.31
N ILE A 462 -18.46 4.38 11.65
CA ILE A 462 -18.53 5.81 12.03
C ILE A 462 -18.60 6.64 10.75
N VAL A 463 -19.74 7.30 10.51
CA VAL A 463 -20.01 8.09 9.31
C VAL A 463 -20.25 9.55 9.70
N TYR A 464 -19.35 10.42 9.26
CA TYR A 464 -19.56 11.86 9.23
C TYR A 464 -20.56 12.20 8.12
N ARG A 465 -21.60 12.98 8.44
CA ARG A 465 -22.51 13.58 7.45
C ARG A 465 -22.54 15.09 7.65
N GLY A 466 -21.77 15.80 6.84
CA GLY A 466 -22.03 17.22 6.55
C GLY A 466 -22.95 17.34 5.34
N ALA A 467 -23.57 18.51 5.12
CA ALA A 467 -24.41 18.78 3.96
C ALA A 467 -23.72 18.51 2.59
N TYR A 468 -22.39 18.38 2.56
CA TYR A 468 -21.59 18.23 1.32
C TYR A 468 -20.54 17.10 1.32
N HIS A 469 -20.29 16.39 2.43
CA HIS A 469 -19.27 15.32 2.49
C HIS A 469 -19.67 14.11 3.36
N ARG A 470 -19.42 12.89 2.84
CA ARG A 470 -19.54 11.62 3.58
C ARG A 470 -18.14 11.08 3.87
N ILE A 471 -17.73 11.07 5.13
CA ILE A 471 -16.43 10.51 5.56
C ILE A 471 -16.73 9.28 6.42
N VAL A 472 -16.05 8.16 6.15
CA VAL A 472 -16.23 6.89 6.87
C VAL A 472 -14.96 6.59 7.66
N ALA A 473 -15.03 6.75 8.97
CA ALA A 473 -13.92 6.50 9.90
C ALA A 473 -13.73 5.02 10.24
N GLY A 474 -14.51 4.12 9.66
CA GLY A 474 -14.32 2.68 9.76
C GLY A 474 -15.21 1.97 10.75
N VAL A 475 -14.99 0.66 10.81
CA VAL A 475 -15.88 -0.30 11.48
C VAL A 475 -15.34 -0.65 12.85
N THR A 476 -16.20 -0.56 13.85
CA THR A 476 -15.92 -1.02 15.22
C THR A 476 -16.91 -2.10 15.60
N ARG A 477 -16.44 -3.30 15.96
CA ARG A 477 -17.34 -4.28 16.56
C ARG A 477 -17.76 -3.81 17.96
N VAL A 478 -18.96 -4.21 18.36
CA VAL A 478 -19.42 -4.10 19.75
C VAL A 478 -18.41 -4.83 20.64
N GLY A 479 -17.73 -4.09 21.51
CA GLY A 479 -16.75 -4.63 22.47
C GLY A 479 -15.27 -4.33 22.20
N ASP A 480 -14.91 -3.75 21.06
CA ASP A 480 -13.52 -3.32 20.79
C ASP A 480 -13.33 -1.82 21.07
N ALA A 481 -13.31 -1.46 22.35
CA ALA A 481 -13.13 -0.07 22.79
C ALA A 481 -11.77 0.52 22.34
N THR A 482 -10.75 -0.32 22.09
CA THR A 482 -9.41 0.16 21.74
C THR A 482 -9.40 0.93 20.43
N ARG A 483 -10.06 0.40 19.40
CA ARG A 483 -10.11 1.05 18.08
C ARG A 483 -11.01 2.29 18.07
N GLY A 484 -11.96 2.39 19.00
CA GLY A 484 -12.87 3.53 19.14
C GLY A 484 -12.14 4.86 19.31
N LEU A 485 -11.06 4.90 20.11
CA LEU A 485 -10.26 6.11 20.32
C LEU A 485 -9.45 6.54 19.11
N VAL A 486 -8.96 5.58 18.30
CA VAL A 486 -8.29 5.89 17.02
C VAL A 486 -9.25 6.62 16.09
N TRP A 487 -10.47 6.09 15.96
CA TRP A 487 -11.47 6.70 15.09
C TRP A 487 -12.03 8.02 15.63
N ALA A 488 -12.14 8.17 16.94
CA ALA A 488 -12.45 9.47 17.55
C ALA A 488 -11.37 10.52 17.29
N SER A 489 -10.11 10.12 17.39
CA SER A 489 -8.97 10.99 17.09
C SER A 489 -8.97 11.40 15.61
N LEU A 490 -9.28 10.46 14.71
CA LEU A 490 -9.38 10.69 13.27
C LEU A 490 -10.51 11.68 12.93
N ILE A 491 -11.72 11.46 13.46
CA ILE A 491 -12.86 12.35 13.24
C ILE A 491 -12.55 13.76 13.75
N GLN A 492 -11.93 13.88 14.93
CA GLN A 492 -11.53 15.19 15.47
C GLN A 492 -10.59 15.94 14.52
N GLU A 493 -9.55 15.28 13.98
CA GLU A 493 -8.63 15.95 13.03
C GLU A 493 -9.32 16.33 11.72
N LEU A 494 -10.18 15.46 11.17
CA LEU A 494 -10.94 15.78 9.96
C LEU A 494 -11.96 16.89 10.18
N THR A 495 -12.48 17.02 11.40
CA THR A 495 -13.41 18.10 11.78
C THR A 495 -12.69 19.44 12.00
N LEU A 496 -11.40 19.41 12.34
CA LEU A 496 -10.56 20.62 12.45
C LEU A 496 -10.01 21.09 11.09
N ALA A 497 -9.86 20.17 10.13
CA ALA A 497 -9.33 20.47 8.80
C ALA A 497 -10.37 21.03 7.82
N ASN A 498 -11.67 20.83 8.11
CA ASN A 498 -12.81 21.39 7.37
C ASN A 498 -13.46 22.50 8.18
#